data_AF-A0A955TSZ2-F1
#
_entry.id   AF-A0A955TSZ2-F1
#
_cell.length_a   1.000
_cell.length_b   1.000
_cell.length_c   1.000
_cell.angle_alpha   90.00
_cell.angle_beta   90.00
_cell.angle_gamma   90.00
#
_symmetry.space_group_name_H-M   'P 1'
#
loop_
_entity.id
_entity.type
_entity.pdbx_description
1 polymer ?
#
loop_
_entity_poly.entity_id
_entity_poly.type
_entity_poly.pdbx_seq_one_letter_code
_entity_poly.pdbx_strand_id
1 'polypeptide(L)'
;MYTAVDLLKHATQPLLTLVAKTTLWASPEVYKRLLEQSGSGVWYPNARRFKKGVGEIKGWAENGDRLDDNTYANFAIKKALVGTNRKLLSGFSVCHVWPKTCYDKRYHTSIPNLVLMPSSLSSLSDFHPEIQLALQFHSYELYRWYPGSAIRPRKPKSYPSKWLKPLPFTPAVESALNRRQYKG
;
A
#
# COMPACT_ATOMS: atom_id res chain seq x y z
N MET A 1 16.33 31.14 17.47
CA MET A 1 16.22 30.85 16.02
C MET A 1 15.89 29.38 15.88
N TYR A 2 14.73 29.03 15.32
CA TYR A 2 14.36 27.62 15.12
C TYR A 2 15.02 27.09 13.84
N THR A 3 15.59 25.89 13.89
CA THR A 3 16.03 25.22 12.66
C THR A 3 14.81 24.64 11.93
N ALA A 4 14.94 24.37 10.63
CA ALA A 4 13.90 23.65 9.88
C ALA A 4 13.54 22.31 10.54
N VAL A 5 14.52 21.64 11.15
CA VAL A 5 14.34 20.39 11.90
C VAL A 5 13.46 20.60 13.14
N ASP A 6 13.63 21.70 13.87
CA ASP A 6 12.84 21.98 15.08
C ASP A 6 11.38 22.30 14.73
N LEU A 7 11.14 23.05 13.66
CA LEU A 7 9.78 23.31 13.17
C LEU A 7 9.08 22.02 12.70
N LEU A 8 9.82 21.11 12.04
CA LEU A 8 9.28 19.83 11.58
C LEU A 8 8.96 18.86 12.73
N LYS A 9 9.75 18.87 13.80
CA LYS A 9 9.48 18.06 15.01
C LYS A 9 8.13 18.43 15.62
N HIS A 10 7.80 19.72 15.72
CA HIS A 10 6.50 20.17 16.22
C HIS A 10 5.33 19.83 15.27
N ALA A 11 5.57 19.80 13.96
CA ALA A 11 4.56 19.45 12.97
C ALA A 11 4.32 17.93 12.81
N THR A 12 5.19 17.08 13.37
CA THR A 12 5.14 15.63 13.16
C THR A 12 3.84 15.00 13.67
N GLN A 13 3.37 15.35 14.87
CA GLN A 13 2.16 14.75 15.44
C GLN A 13 0.87 15.19 14.70
N PRO A 14 0.69 16.47 14.34
CA PRO A 14 -0.37 16.89 13.44
C PRO A 14 -0.35 16.16 12.09
N LEU A 15 0.83 16.01 11.47
CA LEU A 15 0.97 15.29 10.20
C LEU A 15 0.59 13.82 10.31
N LEU A 16 1.08 13.11 11.33
CA LEU A 16 0.71 11.73 11.61
C LEU A 16 -0.80 11.56 11.81
N THR A 17 -1.42 12.51 12.52
CA THR A 17 -2.88 12.53 12.71
C THR A 17 -3.62 12.74 11.39
N LEU A 18 -3.13 13.65 10.54
CA LEU A 18 -3.70 13.89 9.21
C LEU A 18 -3.59 12.65 8.33
N VAL A 19 -2.40 12.01 8.29
CA VAL A 19 -2.17 10.76 7.58
C VAL A 19 -3.15 9.68 8.04
N ALA A 20 -3.24 9.43 9.35
CA ALA A 20 -4.11 8.41 9.90
C ALA A 20 -5.60 8.61 9.58
N LYS A 21 -6.04 9.88 9.45
CA LYS A 21 -7.42 10.23 9.11
C LYS A 21 -7.73 10.26 7.61
N THR A 22 -6.71 10.26 6.75
CA THR A 22 -6.88 10.47 5.30
C THR A 22 -6.37 9.32 4.45
N THR A 23 -5.59 8.38 5.00
CA THR A 23 -5.23 7.16 4.29
C THR A 23 -6.39 6.17 4.25
N LEU A 24 -6.60 5.55 3.09
CA LEU A 24 -7.62 4.53 2.89
C LEU A 24 -6.99 3.14 2.85
N TRP A 25 -7.53 2.25 3.68
CA TRP A 25 -7.09 0.87 3.84
C TRP A 25 -8.20 -0.09 3.40
N ALA A 26 -7.82 -1.16 2.71
CA ALA A 26 -8.74 -2.23 2.35
C ALA A 26 -9.17 -3.02 3.60
N SER A 27 -10.37 -3.60 3.57
CA SER A 27 -10.79 -4.51 4.64
C SER A 27 -9.78 -5.67 4.80
N PRO A 28 -9.41 -6.07 6.03
CA PRO A 28 -8.65 -7.29 6.29
C PRO A 28 -9.26 -8.56 5.68
N GLU A 29 -10.59 -8.57 5.47
CA GLU A 29 -11.28 -9.66 4.78
C GLU A 29 -10.77 -9.86 3.34
N VAL A 30 -10.42 -8.78 2.62
CA VAL A 30 -9.83 -8.89 1.28
C VAL A 30 -8.54 -9.71 1.32
N TYR A 31 -7.67 -9.41 2.28
CA TYR A 31 -6.40 -10.13 2.43
C TYR A 31 -6.64 -11.60 2.81
N LYS A 32 -7.56 -11.87 3.72
CA LYS A 32 -7.95 -13.23 4.11
C LYS A 32 -8.43 -14.04 2.90
N ARG A 33 -9.33 -13.48 2.08
CA ARG A 33 -9.82 -14.15 0.86
C ARG A 33 -8.72 -14.38 -0.18
N LEU A 34 -7.77 -13.46 -0.31
CA LEU A 34 -6.62 -13.64 -1.19
C LEU A 34 -5.74 -14.82 -0.74
N LEU A 35 -5.49 -14.95 0.57
CA LEU A 35 -4.78 -16.08 1.14
C LEU A 35 -5.52 -17.40 0.89
N GLU A 36 -6.83 -17.45 1.13
CA GLU A 36 -7.66 -18.64 0.88
C GLU A 36 -7.61 -19.09 -0.58
N GLN A 37 -7.66 -18.13 -1.53
CA GLN A 37 -7.73 -18.43 -2.96
C GLN A 37 -6.36 -18.73 -3.60
N SER A 38 -5.27 -18.21 -3.05
CA SER A 38 -3.98 -18.20 -3.76
C SER A 38 -2.75 -18.43 -2.88
N GLY A 39 -2.92 -18.59 -1.57
CA GLY A 39 -1.82 -18.69 -0.61
C GLY A 39 -1.02 -17.39 -0.43
N SER A 40 -1.43 -16.28 -1.06
CA SER A 40 -0.69 -15.01 -1.02
C SER A 40 -1.64 -13.80 -0.93
N GLY A 41 -1.15 -12.68 -0.39
CA GLY A 41 -1.89 -11.41 -0.38
C GLY A 41 -1.85 -10.63 -1.70
N VAL A 42 -1.27 -11.20 -2.75
CA VAL A 42 -0.94 -10.53 -4.01
C VAL A 42 -2.16 -10.49 -4.93
N TRP A 43 -2.57 -9.30 -5.36
CA TRP A 43 -3.72 -9.15 -6.26
C TRP A 43 -3.40 -9.55 -7.70
N TYR A 44 -2.22 -9.17 -8.20
CA TYR A 44 -1.73 -9.53 -9.53
C TYR A 44 -0.38 -10.24 -9.40
N PRO A 45 -0.36 -11.58 -9.49
CA PRO A 45 0.88 -12.34 -9.53
C PRO A 45 1.81 -11.86 -10.66
N ASN A 46 3.12 -12.06 -10.49
CA ASN A 46 4.17 -11.72 -11.46
C ASN A 46 4.31 -10.24 -11.82
N ALA A 47 3.56 -9.31 -11.22
CA ALA A 47 3.76 -7.88 -11.45
C ALA A 47 4.77 -7.28 -10.48
N ARG A 48 5.74 -6.52 -10.97
CA ARG A 48 6.65 -5.69 -10.15
C ARG A 48 6.97 -4.38 -10.84
N ARG A 49 7.37 -3.36 -10.07
CA ARG A 49 7.85 -2.09 -10.64
C ARG A 49 9.11 -2.32 -11.47
N PHE A 50 9.21 -1.66 -12.62
CA PHE A 50 10.46 -1.63 -13.38
C PHE A 50 11.49 -0.69 -12.75
N LYS A 51 12.76 -1.03 -12.89
CA LYS A 51 13.91 -0.30 -12.40
C LYS A 51 14.51 0.52 -13.54
N LYS A 52 14.08 1.78 -13.66
CA LYS A 52 14.62 2.74 -14.64
C LYS A 52 16.15 2.81 -14.64
N GLY A 53 16.75 2.81 -13.45
CA GLY A 53 18.21 2.95 -13.27
C GLY A 53 19.04 1.80 -13.81
N VAL A 54 18.44 0.67 -14.22
CA VAL A 54 19.13 -0.46 -14.85
C VAL A 54 18.58 -0.77 -16.25
N GLY A 55 17.84 0.16 -16.85
CA GLY A 55 17.36 0.04 -18.24
C GLY A 55 16.09 -0.81 -18.44
N GLU A 56 15.38 -1.20 -17.37
CA GLU A 56 14.11 -1.91 -17.52
C GLU A 56 13.02 -1.00 -18.11
N ILE A 57 12.23 -1.55 -19.04
CA ILE A 57 11.12 -0.86 -19.72
C ILE A 57 9.79 -1.52 -19.29
N LYS A 58 8.72 -0.73 -19.19
CA LYS A 58 7.37 -1.24 -18.90
C LYS A 58 6.95 -2.29 -19.95
N GLY A 59 6.39 -3.41 -19.49
CA GLY A 59 6.00 -4.51 -20.39
C GLY A 59 6.17 -5.87 -19.73
N TRP A 60 6.41 -6.89 -20.54
CA TRP A 60 6.82 -8.21 -20.07
C TRP A 60 8.33 -8.35 -20.14
N ALA A 61 8.92 -8.81 -19.05
CA ALA A 61 10.32 -9.22 -19.02
C ALA A 61 10.45 -10.69 -19.44
N GLU A 62 11.64 -11.07 -19.91
CA GLU A 62 11.96 -12.44 -20.34
C GLU A 62 11.79 -13.48 -19.22
N ASN A 63 11.92 -13.06 -17.95
CA ASN A 63 11.74 -13.90 -16.78
C ASN A 63 10.27 -14.14 -16.39
N GLY A 64 9.31 -13.71 -17.22
CA GLY A 64 7.87 -13.83 -16.97
C GLY A 64 7.31 -12.81 -15.98
N ASP A 65 8.11 -11.84 -15.53
CA ASP A 65 7.60 -10.72 -14.74
C ASP A 65 6.95 -9.68 -15.65
N ARG A 66 5.81 -9.14 -15.19
CA ARG A 66 5.22 -7.92 -15.76
C ARG A 66 5.80 -6.69 -15.07
N LEU A 67 6.58 -5.95 -15.84
CA LEU A 67 7.22 -4.69 -15.48
C LEU A 67 6.20 -3.54 -15.51
N ASP A 68 5.93 -2.96 -14.34
CA ASP A 68 4.84 -2.01 -14.06
C ASP A 68 5.35 -0.62 -13.62
N ASP A 69 4.58 0.44 -13.89
CA ASP A 69 4.81 1.81 -13.39
C ASP A 69 3.94 2.14 -12.15
N ASN A 70 3.51 1.12 -11.41
CA ASN A 70 2.45 1.13 -10.39
C ASN A 70 1.01 1.14 -10.91
N THR A 71 0.78 1.03 -12.22
CA THR A 71 -0.59 0.87 -12.74
C THR A 71 -1.29 -0.30 -12.06
N TYR A 72 -0.62 -1.45 -11.92
CA TYR A 72 -1.23 -2.65 -11.33
C TYR A 72 -1.36 -2.55 -9.80
N ALA A 73 -0.40 -1.95 -9.11
CA ALA A 73 -0.53 -1.69 -7.67
C ALA A 73 -1.72 -0.76 -7.39
N ASN A 74 -1.86 0.32 -8.17
CA ASN A 74 -2.98 1.25 -8.08
C ASN A 74 -4.32 0.57 -8.39
N PHE A 75 -4.37 -0.31 -9.39
CA PHE A 75 -5.57 -1.05 -9.72
C PHE A 75 -5.94 -2.07 -8.64
N ALA A 76 -4.95 -2.74 -8.04
CA ALA A 76 -5.14 -3.70 -6.97
C ALA A 76 -5.82 -3.05 -5.77
N ILE A 77 -5.21 -2.00 -5.20
CA ILE A 77 -5.76 -1.36 -4.00
C ILE A 77 -7.10 -0.67 -4.27
N LYS A 78 -7.30 -0.04 -5.43
CA LYS A 78 -8.59 0.59 -5.76
C LYS A 78 -9.71 -0.46 -5.91
N LYS A 79 -9.42 -1.64 -6.47
CA LYS A 79 -10.39 -2.75 -6.50
C LYS A 79 -10.68 -3.31 -5.11
N ALA A 80 -9.66 -3.45 -4.28
CA ALA A 80 -9.79 -3.89 -2.90
C ALA A 80 -10.61 -2.92 -2.03
N LEU A 81 -10.66 -1.63 -2.39
CA LEU A 81 -11.39 -0.60 -1.67
C LEU A 81 -12.85 -0.42 -2.14
N VAL A 82 -13.08 -0.36 -3.46
CA VAL A 82 -14.39 0.03 -4.02
C VAL A 82 -14.86 -0.84 -5.19
N GLY A 83 -14.19 -1.97 -5.45
CA GLY A 83 -14.51 -2.83 -6.58
C GLY A 83 -14.22 -2.16 -7.93
N THR A 84 -15.21 -2.10 -8.82
CA THR A 84 -15.01 -1.59 -10.19
C THR A 84 -15.06 -0.06 -10.30
N ASN A 85 -15.67 0.65 -9.34
CA ASN A 85 -15.85 2.11 -9.42
C ASN A 85 -14.62 2.90 -8.90
N ARG A 86 -13.46 2.64 -9.51
CA ARG A 86 -12.17 3.24 -9.11
C ARG A 86 -12.10 4.76 -9.24
N LYS A 87 -13.03 5.38 -9.98
CA LYS A 87 -13.10 6.85 -10.18
C LYS A 87 -13.44 7.60 -8.89
N LEU A 88 -14.12 6.96 -7.94
CA LEU A 88 -14.39 7.52 -6.61
C LEU A 88 -13.11 7.84 -5.81
N LEU A 89 -11.99 7.23 -6.21
CA LEU A 89 -10.70 7.38 -5.56
C LEU A 89 -9.77 8.29 -6.40
N SER A 90 -10.34 9.28 -7.08
CA SER A 90 -9.57 10.37 -7.71
C SER A 90 -8.88 11.22 -6.65
N GLY A 91 -7.71 11.77 -6.96
CA GLY A 91 -6.90 12.54 -6.00
C GLY A 91 -6.12 11.69 -4.98
N PHE A 92 -6.20 10.36 -5.06
CA PHE A 92 -5.39 9.43 -4.27
C PHE A 92 -4.29 8.78 -5.10
N SER A 93 -3.12 8.66 -4.48
CA SER A 93 -1.96 7.91 -4.98
C SER A 93 -1.80 6.61 -4.19
N VAL A 94 -1.35 5.56 -4.88
CA VAL A 94 -0.94 4.31 -4.22
C VAL A 94 0.45 4.46 -3.65
N CYS A 95 0.61 4.07 -2.39
CA CYS A 95 1.89 4.03 -1.69
C CYS A 95 2.18 2.60 -1.25
N HIS A 96 3.44 2.21 -1.33
CA HIS A 96 3.93 0.94 -0.78
C HIS A 96 4.38 1.18 0.65
N VAL A 97 3.86 0.39 1.59
CA VAL A 97 4.10 0.56 3.03
C VAL A 97 5.55 0.24 3.41
N TRP A 98 6.14 -0.78 2.77
CA TRP A 98 7.53 -1.16 2.99
C TRP A 98 8.43 -0.69 1.83
N PRO A 99 9.55 0.01 2.11
CA PRO A 99 10.46 0.49 1.08
C PRO A 99 10.99 -0.61 0.17
N LYS A 100 11.22 -0.29 -1.10
CA LYS A 100 11.81 -1.17 -2.14
C LYS A 100 11.01 -2.43 -2.49
N THR A 101 9.95 -2.77 -1.74
CA THR A 101 9.10 -3.94 -2.00
C THR A 101 8.30 -3.83 -3.30
N CYS A 102 8.13 -2.62 -3.84
CA CYS A 102 7.54 -2.40 -5.16
C CYS A 102 8.34 -3.09 -6.28
N TYR A 103 9.63 -3.38 -6.08
CA TYR A 103 10.46 -4.09 -7.05
C TYR A 103 10.43 -5.62 -6.89
N ASP A 104 9.64 -6.16 -5.96
CA ASP A 104 9.50 -7.60 -5.73
C ASP A 104 8.07 -8.03 -6.04
N LYS A 105 7.90 -8.99 -6.97
CA LYS A 105 6.58 -9.45 -7.40
C LYS A 105 5.74 -10.08 -6.28
N ARG A 106 6.39 -10.58 -5.23
CA ARG A 106 5.73 -11.15 -4.05
C ARG A 106 5.03 -10.07 -3.21
N TYR A 107 5.41 -8.81 -3.37
CA TYR A 107 4.99 -7.71 -2.50
C TYR A 107 4.37 -6.53 -3.24
N HIS A 108 4.71 -6.31 -4.52
CA HIS A 108 4.32 -5.13 -5.29
C HIS A 108 2.81 -4.89 -5.36
N THR A 109 2.02 -5.95 -5.49
CA THR A 109 0.54 -5.86 -5.48
C THR A 109 -0.08 -6.55 -4.27
N SER A 110 0.71 -6.77 -3.22
CA SER A 110 0.23 -7.35 -1.97
C SER A 110 -0.65 -6.33 -1.24
N ILE A 111 -1.92 -6.66 -1.00
CA ILE A 111 -2.87 -5.77 -0.31
C ILE A 111 -2.38 -5.23 1.03
N PRO A 112 -1.78 -6.03 1.94
CA PRO A 112 -1.24 -5.47 3.18
C PRO A 112 -0.08 -4.49 2.94
N ASN A 113 0.61 -4.55 1.80
CA ASN A 113 1.70 -3.62 1.45
C ASN A 113 1.20 -2.33 0.76
N LEU A 114 -0.10 -2.17 0.55
CA LEU A 114 -0.64 -1.05 -0.22
C LEU A 114 -1.59 -0.20 0.63
N VAL A 115 -1.47 1.11 0.46
CA VAL A 115 -2.38 2.10 1.03
C VAL A 115 -2.67 3.17 -0.03
N LEU A 116 -3.89 3.72 -0.03
CA LEU A 116 -4.15 4.96 -0.76
C LEU A 116 -3.99 6.15 0.15
N MET A 117 -3.20 7.12 -0.31
CA MET A 117 -2.94 8.38 0.37
C MET A 117 -3.36 9.53 -0.53
N PRO A 118 -3.90 10.65 0.00
CA PRO A 118 -4.10 11.85 -0.81
C PRO A 118 -2.80 12.19 -1.53
N SER A 119 -2.87 12.49 -2.84
CA SER A 119 -1.68 12.68 -3.66
C SER A 119 -0.76 13.78 -3.10
N SER A 120 -1.34 14.83 -2.51
CA SER A 120 -0.62 15.92 -1.85
C SER A 120 0.21 15.51 -0.63
N LEU A 121 -0.08 14.34 -0.04
CA LEU A 121 0.63 13.80 1.13
C LEU A 121 1.48 12.57 0.79
N SER A 122 1.35 12.03 -0.42
CA SER A 122 1.94 10.72 -0.80
C SER A 122 3.45 10.64 -0.63
N SER A 123 4.18 11.73 -0.89
CA SER A 123 5.64 11.80 -0.71
C SER A 123 6.08 11.57 0.74
N LEU A 124 5.22 11.83 1.72
CA LEU A 124 5.53 11.57 3.13
C LEU A 124 5.77 10.07 3.40
N SER A 125 5.12 9.19 2.64
CA SER A 125 5.32 7.74 2.76
C SER A 125 6.72 7.29 2.31
N ASP A 126 7.41 8.08 1.48
CA ASP A 126 8.76 7.77 1.01
C ASP A 126 9.86 8.46 1.83
N PHE A 127 9.57 9.64 2.39
CA PHE A 127 10.62 10.51 2.96
C PHE A 127 10.48 10.82 4.46
N HIS A 128 9.35 10.52 5.11
CA HIS A 128 9.15 10.85 6.52
C HIS A 128 9.20 9.59 7.42
N PRO A 129 10.30 9.36 8.18
CA PRO A 129 10.52 8.11 8.90
C PRO A 129 9.41 7.75 9.89
N GLU A 130 8.91 8.71 10.67
CA GLU A 130 7.82 8.44 11.63
C GLU A 130 6.52 8.03 10.94
N ILE A 131 6.22 8.58 9.77
CA ILE A 131 5.04 8.20 8.97
C ILE A 131 5.23 6.81 8.39
N GLN A 132 6.42 6.47 7.91
CA GLN A 132 6.74 5.11 7.46
C GLN A 132 6.53 4.08 8.57
N LEU A 133 7.08 4.34 9.75
CA LEU A 133 6.93 3.46 10.92
C LEU A 133 5.46 3.33 11.33
N ALA A 134 4.69 4.41 11.31
CA ALA A 134 3.27 4.40 11.63
C ALA A 134 2.46 3.60 10.60
N LEU A 135 2.71 3.77 9.30
CA LEU A 135 2.06 3.01 8.23
C LEU A 135 2.39 1.52 8.31
N GLN A 136 3.65 1.17 8.56
CA GLN A 136 4.10 -0.22 8.73
C GLN A 136 3.45 -0.90 9.92
N PHE A 137 3.43 -0.22 11.08
CA PHE A 137 2.78 -0.75 12.26
C PHE A 137 1.26 -0.86 12.06
N HIS A 138 0.62 0.12 11.43
CA HIS A 138 -0.83 0.06 11.18
C HIS A 138 -1.20 -1.08 10.22
N SER A 139 -0.45 -1.24 9.12
CA SER A 139 -0.62 -2.39 8.23
C SER A 139 -0.45 -3.71 8.99
N TYR A 140 0.60 -3.83 9.81
CA TYR A 140 0.82 -5.02 10.63
C TYR A 140 -0.31 -5.27 11.64
N GLU A 141 -0.89 -4.22 12.22
CA GLU A 141 -2.03 -4.31 13.14
C GLU A 141 -3.27 -4.85 12.43
N LEU A 142 -3.55 -4.37 11.20
CA LEU A 142 -4.70 -4.78 10.40
C LEU A 142 -4.59 -6.20 9.86
N TYR A 143 -3.42 -6.59 9.34
CA TYR A 143 -3.27 -7.79 8.53
C TYR A 143 -2.38 -8.86 9.16
N ARG A 144 -1.69 -8.55 10.26
CA ARG A 144 -0.66 -9.43 10.89
C ARG A 144 0.44 -9.87 9.92
N TRP A 145 0.67 -9.07 8.89
CA TRP A 145 1.60 -9.36 7.79
C TRP A 145 2.70 -8.32 7.68
N TYR A 146 3.88 -8.75 7.25
CA TYR A 146 5.00 -7.92 6.82
C TYR A 146 5.88 -8.74 5.84
N PRO A 147 6.69 -8.09 4.98
CA PRO A 147 7.60 -8.79 4.07
C PRO A 147 8.61 -9.66 4.84
N GLY A 148 8.94 -10.84 4.32
CA GLY A 148 9.80 -11.81 5.04
C GLY A 148 11.22 -11.32 5.34
N SER A 149 11.73 -10.37 4.55
CA SER A 149 13.05 -9.74 4.78
C SER A 149 13.00 -8.55 5.74
N ALA A 150 11.81 -8.12 6.18
CA ALA A 150 11.63 -6.96 7.04
C ALA A 150 11.57 -7.38 8.51
N ILE A 151 11.97 -6.45 9.39
CA ILE A 151 11.78 -6.62 10.84
C ILE A 151 10.29 -6.42 11.14
N ARG A 152 9.74 -7.28 12.02
CA ARG A 152 8.37 -7.13 12.53
C ARG A 152 8.16 -5.72 13.09
N PRO A 153 7.16 -4.95 12.59
CA PRO A 153 6.93 -3.59 13.05
C PRO A 153 6.63 -3.51 14.55
N ARG A 154 7.26 -2.55 15.24
CA ARG A 154 6.96 -2.19 16.63
C ARG A 154 6.11 -0.94 16.67
N LYS A 155 5.22 -0.83 17.66
CA LYS A 155 4.37 0.36 17.84
C LYS A 155 5.24 1.60 18.08
N PRO A 156 5.21 2.62 17.19
CA PRO A 156 5.95 3.86 17.41
C PRO A 156 5.41 4.63 18.63
N LYS A 157 6.27 5.39 19.31
CA LYS A 157 5.84 6.26 20.42
C LYS A 157 4.86 7.34 19.95
N SER A 158 5.06 7.84 18.73
CA SER A 158 4.26 8.85 18.04
C SER A 158 2.98 8.31 17.39
N TYR A 159 2.70 7.00 17.53
CA TYR A 159 1.62 6.34 16.80
C TYR A 159 0.25 7.00 17.05
N PRO A 160 -0.49 7.38 16.00
CA PRO A 160 -1.81 7.98 16.14
C PRO A 160 -2.77 7.12 16.96
N SER A 161 -3.53 7.77 17.85
CA SER A 161 -4.53 7.09 18.69
C SER A 161 -5.76 6.64 17.92
N LYS A 162 -6.07 7.27 16.78
CA LYS A 162 -7.23 6.97 15.95
C LYS A 162 -6.83 6.98 14.48
N TRP A 163 -7.10 5.85 13.82
CA TRP A 163 -7.03 5.70 12.37
C TRP A 163 -8.43 5.70 11.79
N LEU A 164 -8.55 6.18 10.56
CA LEU A 164 -9.75 5.94 9.77
C LEU A 164 -9.94 4.43 9.61
N LYS A 165 -11.16 3.94 9.87
CA LYS A 165 -11.46 2.52 9.73
C LYS A 165 -11.24 2.08 8.28
N PRO A 166 -10.75 0.86 8.04
CA PRO A 166 -10.70 0.29 6.69
C PRO A 166 -12.08 0.35 6.02
N LEU A 167 -12.10 0.54 4.70
CA LEU A 167 -13.35 0.48 3.96
C LEU A 167 -13.94 -0.94 4.04
N PRO A 168 -15.27 -1.07 4.13
CA PRO A 168 -15.91 -2.36 4.33
C PRO A 168 -15.73 -3.29 3.12
N PHE A 169 -15.75 -4.60 3.38
CA PHE A 169 -15.80 -5.61 2.33
C PHE A 169 -17.22 -5.68 1.77
N THR A 170 -17.46 -5.01 0.65
CA THR A 170 -18.78 -4.93 0.01
C THR A 170 -18.94 -5.98 -1.09
N PRO A 171 -20.16 -6.30 -1.53
CA PRO A 171 -20.39 -7.19 -2.68
C PRO A 171 -19.65 -6.76 -3.95
N ALA A 172 -19.45 -5.45 -4.15
CA ALA A 172 -18.69 -4.93 -5.29
C ALA A 172 -17.19 -5.28 -5.19
N VAL A 173 -16.62 -5.24 -3.98
CA VAL A 173 -15.23 -5.64 -3.72
C VAL A 173 -15.08 -7.15 -3.89
N GLU A 174 -16.01 -7.94 -3.35
CA GLU A 174 -16.04 -9.40 -3.52
C GLU A 174 -16.12 -9.81 -5.00
N SER A 175 -17.04 -9.20 -5.75
CA SER A 175 -17.17 -9.42 -7.19
C SER A 175 -15.89 -9.07 -7.95
N ALA A 176 -15.22 -7.96 -7.59
CA ALA A 176 -13.95 -7.58 -8.19
C ALA A 176 -12.81 -8.56 -7.86
N LEU A 177 -12.81 -9.11 -6.63
CA LEU A 177 -11.87 -10.11 -6.18
C LEU A 177 -12.03 -11.42 -6.96
N ASN A 178 -13.28 -11.91 -7.09
CA ASN A 178 -13.59 -13.15 -7.80
C ASN A 178 -13.32 -13.06 -9.32
N ARG A 179 -13.43 -11.86 -9.89
CA ARG A 179 -13.09 -11.59 -11.30
C ARG A 179 -11.60 -11.31 -11.52
N ARG A 180 -10.72 -11.57 -10.55
CA ARG A 180 -9.26 -11.52 -10.77
C ARG A 180 -8.91 -12.52 -11.86
N GLN A 181 -8.76 -12.02 -13.08
CA GLN A 181 -8.18 -12.80 -14.16
C GLN A 181 -6.71 -13.04 -13.81
N TYR A 182 -6.36 -14.29 -13.57
CA TYR A 182 -5.00 -14.79 -13.80
C TYR A 182 -4.77 -14.75 -15.30
N LYS A 183 -4.59 -13.55 -15.89
CA LYS A 183 -3.88 -13.48 -17.16
C LYS A 183 -2.42 -13.76 -16.82
N GLY A 184 -2.11 -15.05 -16.77
CA GLY A 184 -0.74 -15.56 -16.87
C GLY A 184 -0.13 -15.10 -18.18
#